data_AF-A0A6I6WQC1-F1
#
_entry.id   AF-A0A6I6WQC1-F1
#
_cell.length_a   1.000
_cell.length_b   1.000
_cell.length_c   1.000
_cell.angle_alpha   90.00
_cell.angle_beta   90.00
_cell.angle_gamma   90.00
#
_symmetry.space_group_name_H-M   'P 1'
#
loop_
_entity.id
_entity.type
_entity.pdbx_description
1 polymer ?
#
loop_
_entity_poly.entity_id
_entity_poly.type
_entity_poly.pdbx_seq_one_letter_code
_entity_poly.pdbx_strand_id
1 'polypeptide(L)'
;MAYDADAIVIGGGLAGLAATAELAEAGRRVILLDQEPEQALGGQAHWSFGGLFFVDSPEQRRLRIRDSHRLAWQDWLGTAAFDRPEDHWPRRWAESYVDFAAGEKRAWLHRMGVRFFPVVGWAERGGYDANGHGNSVPRFHITWGTGPGLVEPFERRVRAGVARGRVELRFRHRVTGLKRTAGAVDTVTGEVLAPSTAQRGTASSREAVGTFELRAQAVIVASGGIGGNHELVRANWPERLGTPPEKMLSGVPAHVDGLMLGVAEDAGGRIINRDRMWHYTEGIENWNPIWARHGIRILPGPSSLWLDATGRRLPVPLFPGFDTLGTLDHIMRTGHGYTWFVLSRKIIEKEFTLSGSEQNPDLTGRSVRDVLGRARHGAPGPVQAFMDHGADFVIEREPAALARRMNELTGDDLIDADALHGEIAARDREIRNPYTKDLQVTAVHGARRYLGDRLIRVAAPHRLLDPAAGPLIAVRLNILTRKSLGGLETDLSARVLTEDGSPLPGVYAAGEAAGFGGGGVHGYRSLEGTFLGGCLFSGRTAGRAAARALG
;
A
#
# COMPACT_ATOMS: atom_id res chain seq x y z
N MET A 1 15.22 -40.09 0.82
CA MET A 1 15.59 -39.22 1.95
C MET A 1 14.34 -38.58 2.50
N ALA A 2 14.21 -38.43 3.81
CA ALA A 2 13.03 -37.85 4.44
C ALA A 2 13.00 -36.31 4.22
N TYR A 3 11.80 -35.74 4.09
CA TYR A 3 11.62 -34.29 4.07
C TYR A 3 11.75 -33.70 5.49
N ASP A 4 12.36 -32.52 5.60
CA ASP A 4 12.48 -31.77 6.86
C ASP A 4 11.12 -31.25 7.32
N ALA A 5 10.26 -30.86 6.37
CA ALA A 5 8.90 -30.40 6.62
C ALA A 5 7.95 -30.84 5.49
N ASP A 6 6.64 -30.74 5.73
CA ASP A 6 5.66 -30.96 4.67
C ASP A 6 5.63 -29.73 3.74
N ALA A 7 5.79 -28.52 4.31
CA ALA A 7 5.89 -27.28 3.55
C ALA A 7 6.95 -26.32 4.12
N ILE A 8 7.58 -25.54 3.23
CA ILE A 8 8.42 -24.38 3.58
C ILE A 8 7.70 -23.12 3.11
N VAL A 9 7.59 -22.12 3.99
CA VAL A 9 7.07 -20.79 3.66
C VAL A 9 8.21 -19.78 3.76
N ILE A 10 8.40 -18.99 2.71
CA ILE A 10 9.49 -18.01 2.60
C ILE A 10 8.92 -16.60 2.76
N GLY A 11 9.19 -15.98 3.90
CA GLY A 11 8.74 -14.63 4.26
C GLY A 11 7.69 -14.62 5.37
N GLY A 12 8.02 -14.01 6.51
CA GLY A 12 7.17 -13.84 7.68
C GLY A 12 6.24 -12.61 7.61
N GLY A 13 5.91 -12.14 6.40
CA GLY A 13 4.90 -11.10 6.17
C GLY A 13 3.47 -11.62 6.33
N LEU A 14 2.47 -10.74 6.16
CA LEU A 14 1.05 -11.12 6.34
C LEU A 14 0.60 -12.31 5.48
N ALA A 15 1.04 -12.38 4.23
CA ALA A 15 0.71 -13.50 3.33
C ALA A 15 1.32 -14.82 3.82
N GLY A 16 2.59 -14.81 4.22
CA GLY A 16 3.28 -15.99 4.75
C GLY A 16 2.74 -16.45 6.09
N LEU A 17 2.36 -15.51 6.97
CA LEU A 17 1.67 -15.81 8.23
C LEU A 17 0.30 -16.45 7.98
N ALA A 18 -0.48 -15.94 7.02
CA ALA A 18 -1.77 -16.53 6.64
C ALA A 18 -1.60 -17.95 6.06
N ALA A 19 -0.63 -18.16 5.17
CA ALA A 19 -0.34 -19.48 4.59
C ALA A 19 0.10 -20.48 5.66
N THR A 20 1.04 -20.07 6.53
CA THR A 20 1.55 -20.90 7.64
C THR A 20 0.45 -21.28 8.62
N ALA A 21 -0.45 -20.35 8.96
CA ALA A 21 -1.57 -20.62 9.84
C ALA A 21 -2.52 -21.67 9.25
N GLU A 22 -2.89 -21.55 7.97
CA GLU A 22 -3.79 -22.53 7.31
C GLU A 22 -3.13 -23.92 7.19
N LEU A 23 -1.83 -23.98 6.87
CA LEU A 23 -1.07 -25.24 6.84
C LEU A 23 -1.00 -25.91 8.23
N ALA A 24 -0.70 -25.14 9.28
CA ALA A 24 -0.60 -25.66 10.64
C ALA A 24 -1.97 -26.08 11.20
N GLU A 25 -3.05 -25.36 10.85
CA GLU A 25 -4.43 -25.76 11.18
C GLU A 25 -4.84 -27.04 10.46
N ALA A 26 -4.35 -27.27 9.23
CA ALA A 26 -4.48 -28.53 8.50
C ALA A 26 -3.55 -29.65 9.00
N GLY A 27 -2.79 -29.43 10.09
CA GLY A 27 -1.94 -30.44 10.70
C GLY A 27 -0.60 -30.68 9.99
N ARG A 28 -0.21 -29.83 9.03
CA ARG A 28 1.09 -29.96 8.35
C ARG A 28 2.24 -29.47 9.22
N ARG A 29 3.42 -30.08 9.05
CA ARG A 29 4.69 -29.58 9.59
C ARG A 29 5.24 -28.51 8.64
N VAL A 30 5.50 -27.33 9.17
CA VAL A 30 5.89 -26.15 8.38
C VAL A 30 7.16 -25.54 8.92
N ILE A 31 8.10 -25.20 8.04
CA ILE A 31 9.23 -24.31 8.37
C ILE A 31 8.93 -22.93 7.75
N LEU A 32 8.87 -21.89 8.56
CA LEU A 32 8.77 -20.50 8.11
C LEU A 32 10.16 -19.86 8.16
N LEU A 33 10.69 -19.49 6.99
CA LEU A 33 11.98 -18.82 6.84
C LEU A 33 11.79 -17.31 6.69
N ASP A 34 12.60 -16.53 7.38
CA ASP A 34 12.68 -15.08 7.17
C ASP A 34 14.14 -14.61 7.30
N GLN A 35 14.56 -13.70 6.40
CA GLN A 35 15.89 -13.11 6.45
C GLN A 35 16.02 -12.10 7.60
N GLU A 36 14.92 -11.47 8.00
CA GLU A 36 14.89 -10.48 9.07
C GLU A 36 14.87 -11.15 10.46
N PRO A 37 15.27 -10.42 11.52
CA PRO A 37 15.17 -10.94 12.88
C PRO A 37 13.71 -11.04 13.35
N GLU A 38 13.45 -11.78 14.44
CA GLU A 38 12.09 -12.10 14.92
C GLU A 38 11.20 -10.87 15.12
N GLN A 39 11.76 -9.77 15.63
CA GLN A 39 11.05 -8.51 15.81
C GLN A 39 10.54 -7.87 14.51
N ALA A 40 10.89 -8.39 13.33
CA ALA A 40 10.36 -7.94 12.05
C ALA A 40 9.11 -8.71 11.58
N LEU A 41 8.70 -9.76 12.29
CA LEU A 41 7.55 -10.59 11.91
C LEU A 41 6.30 -9.76 11.64
N GLY A 42 5.59 -10.03 10.54
CA GLY A 42 4.55 -9.18 9.97
C GLY A 42 5.02 -8.35 8.77
N GLY A 43 6.33 -8.17 8.62
CA GLY A 43 6.95 -7.46 7.50
C GLY A 43 6.32 -6.08 7.25
N GLN A 44 6.16 -5.70 5.99
CA GLN A 44 5.51 -4.43 5.62
C GLN A 44 4.10 -4.24 6.18
N ALA A 45 3.34 -5.32 6.39
CA ALA A 45 1.95 -5.21 6.78
C ALA A 45 1.81 -4.61 8.20
N HIS A 46 2.84 -4.78 9.04
CA HIS A 46 2.92 -4.12 10.34
C HIS A 46 2.83 -2.60 10.21
N TRP A 47 3.54 -2.01 9.25
CA TRP A 47 3.57 -0.56 9.02
C TRP A 47 2.34 -0.01 8.31
N SER A 48 1.37 -0.85 7.98
CA SER A 48 0.20 -0.40 7.23
C SER A 48 -0.74 0.44 8.09
N PHE A 49 -1.44 1.38 7.44
CA PHE A 49 -2.60 2.05 8.02
C PHE A 49 -3.79 1.08 8.27
N GLY A 50 -3.73 -0.14 7.73
CA GLY A 50 -4.68 -1.22 8.06
C GLY A 50 -5.95 -1.20 7.22
N GLY A 51 -5.93 -0.54 6.06
CA GLY A 51 -7.06 -0.45 5.13
C GLY A 51 -7.42 -1.79 4.49
N LEU A 52 -8.71 -2.11 4.46
CA LEU A 52 -9.29 -3.29 3.85
C LEU A 52 -10.49 -2.94 2.97
N PHE A 53 -10.51 -3.51 1.77
CA PHE A 53 -11.61 -3.44 0.83
C PHE A 53 -12.71 -4.44 1.22
N PHE A 54 -13.93 -3.95 1.46
CA PHE A 54 -15.14 -4.76 1.61
C PHE A 54 -16.24 -4.22 0.71
N VAL A 55 -17.15 -5.10 0.33
CA VAL A 55 -18.31 -4.77 -0.52
C VAL A 55 -19.59 -5.06 0.26
N ASP A 56 -20.52 -4.10 0.24
CA ASP A 56 -21.81 -4.16 0.92
C ASP A 56 -21.76 -4.61 2.40
N SER A 57 -20.77 -4.08 3.13
CA SER A 57 -20.53 -4.40 4.53
C SER A 57 -21.59 -3.81 5.47
N PRO A 58 -21.77 -4.38 6.69
CA PRO A 58 -22.57 -3.76 7.74
C PRO A 58 -22.17 -2.31 8.05
N GLU A 59 -20.88 -1.98 8.00
CA GLU A 59 -20.37 -0.62 8.19
C GLU A 59 -20.84 0.31 7.07
N GLN A 60 -20.81 -0.13 5.81
CA GLN A 60 -21.31 0.62 4.67
C GLN A 60 -22.82 0.89 4.79
N ARG A 61 -23.60 -0.14 5.09
CA ARG A 61 -25.07 -0.01 5.25
C ARG A 61 -25.46 0.94 6.38
N ARG A 62 -24.75 0.90 7.52
CA ARG A 62 -24.96 1.84 8.65
C ARG A 62 -24.73 3.30 8.25
N LEU A 63 -23.80 3.54 7.34
CA LEU A 63 -23.50 4.88 6.80
C LEU A 63 -24.32 5.21 5.54
N ARG A 64 -25.35 4.41 5.23
CA ARG A 64 -26.26 4.58 4.08
C ARG A 64 -25.55 4.50 2.73
N ILE A 65 -24.41 3.84 2.67
CA ILE A 65 -23.72 3.51 1.43
C ILE A 65 -24.45 2.34 0.80
N ARG A 66 -24.90 2.52 -0.45
CA ARG A 66 -25.52 1.46 -1.26
C ARG A 66 -24.45 0.87 -2.17
N ASP A 67 -24.03 -0.34 -1.86
CA ASP A 67 -22.98 -1.04 -2.58
C ASP A 67 -23.47 -2.41 -3.05
N SER A 68 -22.75 -3.02 -4.00
CA SER A 68 -23.05 -4.36 -4.49
C SER A 68 -21.81 -4.97 -5.15
N HIS A 69 -21.80 -6.31 -5.25
CA HIS A 69 -20.77 -7.03 -5.99
C HIS A 69 -20.60 -6.49 -7.42
N ARG A 70 -21.71 -6.30 -8.15
CA ARG A 70 -21.69 -5.81 -9.53
C ARG A 70 -21.06 -4.42 -9.66
N LEU A 71 -21.35 -3.53 -8.71
CA LEU A 71 -20.78 -2.18 -8.70
C LEU A 71 -19.28 -2.22 -8.37
N ALA A 72 -18.88 -3.01 -7.38
CA ALA A 72 -17.47 -3.22 -7.05
C ALA A 72 -16.68 -3.83 -8.22
N TRP A 73 -17.30 -4.74 -8.97
CA TRP A 73 -16.67 -5.34 -10.15
C TRP A 73 -16.52 -4.35 -11.32
N GLN A 74 -17.53 -3.51 -11.58
CA GLN A 74 -17.42 -2.41 -12.54
C GLN A 74 -16.25 -1.50 -12.20
N ASP A 75 -16.19 -1.03 -10.95
CA ASP A 75 -15.11 -0.14 -10.47
C ASP A 75 -13.74 -0.81 -10.58
N TRP A 76 -13.66 -2.13 -10.32
CA TRP A 76 -12.42 -2.89 -10.47
C TRP A 76 -11.96 -2.93 -11.92
N LEU A 77 -12.85 -3.23 -12.87
CA LEU A 77 -12.51 -3.29 -14.29
C LEU A 77 -12.05 -1.93 -14.83
N GLY A 78 -12.76 -0.86 -14.46
CA GLY A 78 -12.40 0.51 -14.85
C GLY A 78 -11.06 0.97 -14.27
N THR A 79 -10.72 0.49 -13.08
CA THR A 79 -9.44 0.77 -12.42
C THR A 79 -8.29 -0.06 -12.99
N ALA A 80 -8.50 -1.37 -13.13
CA ALA A 80 -7.43 -2.29 -13.48
C ALA A 80 -6.97 -2.14 -14.92
N ALA A 81 -7.91 -1.86 -15.84
CA ALA A 81 -7.67 -1.75 -17.27
C ALA A 81 -6.88 -2.95 -17.83
N PHE A 82 -7.35 -4.17 -17.56
CA PHE A 82 -6.77 -5.41 -18.09
C PHE A 82 -6.82 -5.42 -19.62
N ASP A 83 -5.68 -5.17 -20.26
CA ASP A 83 -5.55 -4.96 -21.71
C ASP A 83 -4.51 -5.86 -22.38
N ARG A 84 -3.81 -6.72 -21.62
CA ARG A 84 -2.78 -7.63 -22.15
C ARG A 84 -3.22 -9.10 -22.11
N PRO A 85 -2.72 -9.97 -23.02
CA PRO A 85 -2.96 -11.41 -22.94
C PRO A 85 -2.56 -12.04 -21.60
N GLU A 86 -1.49 -11.52 -20.97
CA GLU A 86 -0.99 -11.92 -19.66
C GLU A 86 -2.01 -11.64 -18.52
N ASP A 87 -3.09 -10.89 -18.78
CA ASP A 87 -4.11 -10.58 -17.78
C ASP A 87 -5.14 -11.69 -17.53
N HIS A 88 -4.97 -12.87 -18.15
CA HIS A 88 -5.86 -14.00 -17.94
C HIS A 88 -6.01 -14.36 -16.45
N TRP A 89 -4.90 -14.68 -15.77
CA TRP A 89 -4.92 -15.01 -14.35
C TRP A 89 -5.14 -13.80 -13.44
N PRO A 90 -4.51 -12.63 -13.67
CA PRO A 90 -4.83 -11.39 -12.97
C PRO A 90 -6.33 -11.10 -12.85
N ARG A 91 -7.06 -11.18 -13.97
CA ARG A 91 -8.51 -10.92 -14.02
C ARG A 91 -9.32 -11.97 -13.24
N ARG A 92 -8.95 -13.25 -13.34
CA ARG A 92 -9.60 -14.35 -12.60
C ARG A 92 -9.42 -14.21 -11.09
N TRP A 93 -8.21 -13.83 -10.67
CA TRP A 93 -7.90 -13.52 -9.28
C TRP A 93 -8.66 -12.29 -8.79
N ALA A 94 -8.81 -11.28 -9.63
CA ALA A 94 -9.56 -10.06 -9.30
C ALA A 94 -11.03 -10.38 -9.01
N GLU A 95 -11.69 -11.09 -9.92
CA GLU A 95 -13.08 -11.53 -9.76
C GLU A 95 -13.25 -12.35 -8.46
N SER A 96 -12.38 -13.34 -8.25
CA SER A 96 -12.38 -14.17 -7.04
C SER A 96 -12.14 -13.35 -5.76
N TYR A 97 -11.32 -12.30 -5.83
CA TYR A 97 -11.08 -11.40 -4.71
C TYR A 97 -12.30 -10.53 -4.40
N VAL A 98 -13.03 -10.06 -5.42
CA VAL A 98 -14.28 -9.30 -5.23
C VAL A 98 -15.35 -10.20 -4.60
N ASP A 99 -15.47 -11.46 -5.05
CA ASP A 99 -16.33 -12.46 -4.40
C ASP A 99 -15.97 -12.64 -2.91
N PHE A 100 -14.68 -12.78 -2.61
CA PHE A 100 -14.20 -12.89 -1.23
C PHE A 100 -14.53 -11.65 -0.40
N ALA A 101 -14.34 -10.45 -0.97
CA ALA A 101 -14.58 -9.17 -0.31
C ALA A 101 -16.08 -8.87 -0.09
N ALA A 102 -16.95 -9.34 -0.97
CA ALA A 102 -18.41 -9.26 -0.85
C ALA A 102 -19.00 -10.37 0.04
N GLY A 103 -18.30 -11.51 0.12
CA GLY A 103 -18.72 -12.69 0.87
C GLY A 103 -18.04 -12.81 2.23
N GLU A 104 -17.23 -13.87 2.38
CA GLU A 104 -16.82 -14.36 3.69
C GLU A 104 -15.75 -13.51 4.40
N LYS A 105 -14.99 -12.66 3.68
CA LYS A 105 -13.77 -12.01 4.21
C LYS A 105 -14.01 -11.28 5.53
N ARG A 106 -15.07 -10.47 5.60
CA ARG A 106 -15.37 -9.71 6.82
C ARG A 106 -15.69 -10.63 8.00
N ALA A 107 -16.55 -11.61 7.79
CA ALA A 107 -16.95 -12.56 8.84
C ALA A 107 -15.77 -13.42 9.30
N TRP A 108 -14.93 -13.86 8.35
CA TRP A 108 -13.70 -14.59 8.60
C TRP A 108 -12.75 -13.79 9.50
N LEU A 109 -12.40 -12.55 9.12
CA LEU A 109 -11.54 -11.68 9.93
C LEU A 109 -12.16 -11.38 11.31
N HIS A 110 -13.47 -11.15 11.36
CA HIS A 110 -14.16 -10.89 12.63
C HIS A 110 -14.07 -12.09 13.60
N ARG A 111 -14.22 -13.32 13.11
CA ARG A 111 -14.03 -14.55 13.92
C ARG A 111 -12.60 -14.69 14.43
N MET A 112 -11.63 -14.11 13.73
CA MET A 112 -10.23 -14.08 14.16
C MET A 112 -9.92 -13.00 15.21
N GLY A 113 -10.89 -12.15 15.55
CA GLY A 113 -10.74 -11.06 16.51
C GLY A 113 -10.45 -9.71 15.86
N VAL A 114 -10.34 -9.63 14.53
CA VAL A 114 -10.16 -8.35 13.83
C VAL A 114 -11.43 -7.51 13.97
N ARG A 115 -11.25 -6.23 14.24
CA ARG A 115 -12.33 -5.24 14.35
C ARG A 115 -12.02 -4.05 13.44
N PHE A 116 -13.04 -3.26 13.12
CA PHE A 116 -12.94 -2.18 12.15
C PHE A 116 -13.41 -0.86 12.76
N PHE A 117 -12.77 0.23 12.36
CA PHE A 117 -13.25 1.56 12.64
C PHE A 117 -14.61 1.77 11.95
N PRO A 118 -15.62 2.35 12.62
CA PRO A 118 -16.99 2.36 12.12
C PRO A 118 -17.22 3.28 10.93
N VAL A 119 -16.34 4.27 10.68
CA VAL A 119 -16.47 5.15 9.51
C VAL A 119 -15.71 4.57 8.33
N VAL A 120 -16.43 4.32 7.23
CA VAL A 120 -15.86 3.86 5.97
C VAL A 120 -15.27 5.05 5.23
N GLY A 121 -14.01 4.96 4.81
CA GLY A 121 -13.28 6.06 4.21
C GLY A 121 -13.14 5.98 2.69
N TRP A 122 -12.46 7.00 2.18
CA TRP A 122 -11.82 7.06 0.88
C TRP A 122 -10.33 7.22 1.10
N ALA A 123 -9.53 6.37 0.47
CA ALA A 123 -8.10 6.63 0.33
C ALA A 123 -7.78 7.22 -1.05
N GLU A 124 -8.54 6.83 -2.08
CA GLU A 124 -8.51 7.41 -3.41
C GLU A 124 -9.91 7.38 -4.01
N ARG A 125 -10.34 8.48 -4.65
CA ARG A 125 -11.71 8.68 -5.14
C ARG A 125 -11.93 8.28 -6.58
N GLY A 126 -10.90 8.27 -7.41
CA GLY A 126 -11.05 8.10 -8.85
C GLY A 126 -11.37 9.39 -9.58
N GLY A 127 -11.77 9.25 -10.84
CA GLY A 127 -12.16 10.35 -11.72
C GLY A 127 -12.68 9.84 -13.06
N TYR A 128 -12.82 10.75 -14.03
CA TYR A 128 -13.29 10.46 -15.39
C TYR A 128 -14.80 10.13 -15.47
N ASP A 129 -15.18 9.08 -16.20
CA ASP A 129 -16.57 8.64 -16.34
C ASP A 129 -16.90 7.46 -15.39
N ALA A 130 -18.12 6.93 -15.48
CA ALA A 130 -18.57 5.83 -14.62
C ALA A 130 -17.83 4.49 -14.81
N ASN A 131 -17.11 4.33 -15.91
CA ASN A 131 -16.26 3.17 -16.20
C ASN A 131 -14.77 3.49 -16.01
N GLY A 132 -14.45 4.71 -15.56
CA GLY A 132 -13.10 5.16 -15.30
C GLY A 132 -12.53 4.61 -14.00
N HIS A 133 -11.36 5.13 -13.65
CA HIS A 133 -10.63 4.74 -12.46
C HIS A 133 -11.35 5.14 -11.16
N GLY A 134 -11.28 4.26 -10.16
CA GLY A 134 -11.61 4.49 -8.76
C GLY A 134 -12.92 3.86 -8.30
N ASN A 135 -13.20 4.00 -7.00
CA ASN A 135 -14.45 3.50 -6.43
C ASN A 135 -15.59 4.48 -6.70
N SER A 136 -16.77 3.98 -7.03
CA SER A 136 -18.01 4.77 -7.09
C SER A 136 -18.62 5.05 -5.70
N VAL A 137 -18.30 4.23 -4.70
CA VAL A 137 -18.74 4.37 -3.31
C VAL A 137 -17.62 4.04 -2.30
N PRO A 138 -17.67 4.52 -1.05
CA PRO A 138 -16.61 4.26 -0.07
C PRO A 138 -16.48 2.76 0.25
N ARG A 139 -15.27 2.20 0.10
CA ARG A 139 -14.94 0.78 0.40
C ARG A 139 -13.68 0.59 1.27
N PHE A 140 -13.03 1.67 1.69
CA PHE A 140 -11.80 1.60 2.49
C PHE A 140 -12.11 1.51 3.99
N HIS A 141 -12.00 0.31 4.56
CA HIS A 141 -12.29 0.05 5.98
C HIS A 141 -10.99 -0.02 6.78
N ILE A 142 -10.86 0.78 7.82
CA ILE A 142 -9.65 0.82 8.65
C ILE A 142 -9.74 -0.24 9.75
N THR A 143 -8.73 -1.09 9.86
CA THR A 143 -8.61 -2.07 10.96
C THR A 143 -8.35 -1.35 12.28
N TRP A 144 -9.04 -1.76 13.34
CA TRP A 144 -8.81 -1.27 14.70
C TRP A 144 -7.49 -1.84 15.23
N GLY A 145 -6.51 -0.98 15.48
CA GLY A 145 -5.11 -1.35 15.68
C GLY A 145 -4.26 -1.30 14.41
N THR A 146 -4.78 -0.78 13.29
CA THR A 146 -4.11 -0.62 11.98
C THR A 146 -3.41 -1.91 11.50
N GLY A 147 -2.24 -1.81 10.86
CA GLY A 147 -1.41 -2.94 10.43
C GLY A 147 -1.10 -3.95 11.53
N PRO A 148 -0.63 -3.52 12.72
CA PRO A 148 -0.34 -4.44 13.82
C PRO A 148 -1.58 -5.23 14.27
N GLY A 149 -2.73 -4.57 14.37
CA GLY A 149 -4.00 -5.20 14.72
C GLY A 149 -4.51 -6.20 13.67
N LEU A 150 -4.04 -6.10 12.43
CA LEU A 150 -4.31 -7.09 11.39
C LEU A 150 -3.32 -8.26 11.39
N VAL A 151 -2.05 -8.02 11.73
CA VAL A 151 -0.99 -9.05 11.80
C VAL A 151 -1.16 -9.95 13.02
N GLU A 152 -1.48 -9.36 14.18
CA GLU A 152 -1.54 -10.01 15.49
C GLU A 152 -2.33 -11.34 15.49
N PRO A 153 -3.53 -11.45 14.89
CA PRO A 153 -4.28 -12.70 14.88
C PRO A 153 -3.64 -13.84 14.10
N PHE A 154 -2.82 -13.54 13.09
CA PHE A 154 -2.12 -14.55 12.29
C PHE A 154 -0.82 -14.96 12.97
N GLU A 155 -0.05 -13.99 13.49
CA GLU A 155 1.12 -14.27 14.31
C GLU A 155 0.76 -15.18 15.49
N ARG A 156 -0.32 -14.88 16.23
CA ARG A 156 -0.79 -15.72 17.35
C ARG A 156 -1.08 -17.16 16.94
N ARG A 157 -1.67 -17.38 15.76
CA ARG A 157 -1.96 -18.73 15.24
C ARG A 157 -0.69 -19.48 14.86
N VAL A 158 0.26 -18.80 14.21
CA VAL A 158 1.56 -19.35 13.87
C VAL A 158 2.31 -19.76 15.14
N ARG A 159 2.36 -18.88 16.16
CA ARG A 159 2.96 -19.20 17.48
C ARG A 159 2.25 -20.35 18.19
N ALA A 160 0.92 -20.47 18.06
CA ALA A 160 0.19 -21.65 18.56
C ALA A 160 0.53 -22.92 17.76
N GLY A 161 0.92 -22.81 16.49
CA GLY A 161 1.50 -23.89 15.69
C GLY A 161 2.88 -24.31 16.21
N VAL A 162 3.72 -23.34 16.60
CA VAL A 162 5.04 -23.58 17.23
C VAL A 162 4.86 -24.35 18.54
N ALA A 163 3.96 -23.89 19.42
CA ALA A 163 3.69 -24.55 20.70
C ALA A 163 3.18 -26.00 20.54
N ARG A 164 2.57 -26.34 19.39
CA ARG A 164 2.11 -27.70 19.04
C ARG A 164 3.16 -28.53 18.29
N GLY A 165 4.38 -28.02 18.10
CA GLY A 165 5.43 -28.68 17.32
C GLY A 165 5.10 -28.81 15.83
N ARG A 166 4.18 -28.00 15.30
CA ARG A 166 3.77 -28.01 13.89
C ARG A 166 4.49 -26.96 13.05
N VAL A 167 4.97 -25.90 13.68
CA VAL A 167 5.68 -24.82 12.99
C VAL A 167 7.06 -24.63 13.61
N GLU A 168 8.06 -24.53 12.76
CA GLU A 168 9.40 -24.09 13.11
C GLU A 168 9.62 -22.69 12.51
N LEU A 169 10.06 -21.73 13.33
CA LEU A 169 10.41 -20.38 12.88
C LEU A 169 11.93 -20.28 12.74
N ARG A 170 12.41 -19.96 11.54
CA ARG A 170 13.83 -19.79 11.24
C ARG A 170 14.10 -18.39 10.73
N PHE A 171 14.35 -17.49 11.68
CA PHE A 171 14.80 -16.13 11.39
C PHE A 171 16.26 -16.12 10.97
N ARG A 172 16.69 -15.01 10.35
CA ARG A 172 18.07 -14.88 9.83
C ARG A 172 18.42 -15.96 8.81
N HIS A 173 17.43 -16.47 8.09
CA HIS A 173 17.61 -17.44 7.00
C HIS A 173 17.23 -16.77 5.68
N ARG A 174 18.24 -16.37 4.91
CA ARG A 174 18.06 -15.76 3.59
C ARG A 174 18.08 -16.85 2.53
N VAL A 175 16.95 -17.07 1.88
CA VAL A 175 16.87 -18.01 0.76
C VAL A 175 17.54 -17.40 -0.46
N THR A 176 18.42 -18.17 -1.10
CA THR A 176 19.17 -17.76 -2.31
C THR A 176 19.05 -18.76 -3.45
N GLY A 177 18.37 -19.90 -3.24
CA GLY A 177 18.16 -20.89 -4.28
C GLY A 177 16.97 -21.80 -4.03
N LEU A 178 16.33 -22.20 -5.14
CA LEU A 178 15.32 -23.24 -5.19
C LEU A 178 15.79 -24.28 -6.21
N LYS A 179 15.85 -25.55 -5.82
CA LYS A 179 16.33 -26.64 -6.66
C LYS A 179 15.27 -27.71 -6.87
N ARG A 180 15.34 -28.35 -8.03
CA ARG A 180 14.45 -29.45 -8.41
C ARG A 180 15.10 -30.79 -8.16
N THR A 181 14.35 -31.71 -7.54
CA THR A 181 14.68 -33.14 -7.50
C THR A 181 13.55 -33.92 -8.14
N ALA A 182 13.87 -34.85 -9.05
CA ALA A 182 12.89 -35.69 -9.73
C ALA A 182 11.71 -34.92 -10.38
N GLY A 183 11.98 -33.72 -10.90
CA GLY A 183 10.99 -32.91 -11.64
C GLY A 183 10.16 -31.94 -10.79
N ALA A 184 10.27 -31.95 -9.46
CA ALA A 184 9.60 -31.00 -8.59
C ALA A 184 10.59 -30.14 -7.80
N VAL A 185 10.23 -28.88 -7.55
CA VAL A 185 10.99 -28.03 -6.62
C VAL A 185 10.71 -28.52 -5.22
N ASP A 186 11.71 -29.11 -4.60
CA ASP A 186 11.60 -29.73 -3.28
C ASP A 186 12.71 -29.31 -2.32
N THR A 187 13.67 -28.51 -2.80
CA THR A 187 14.89 -28.16 -2.07
C THR A 187 15.05 -26.65 -2.05
N VAL A 188 15.16 -26.09 -0.84
CA VAL A 188 15.38 -24.67 -0.55
C VAL A 188 16.77 -24.51 0.03
N THR A 189 17.61 -23.71 -0.62
CA THR A 189 18.98 -23.42 -0.16
C THR A 189 19.15 -21.95 0.17
N GLY A 190 20.03 -21.65 1.10
CA GLY A 190 20.30 -20.28 1.48
C GLY A 190 21.44 -20.11 2.46
N GLU A 191 21.50 -18.90 3.00
CA GLU A 191 22.51 -18.48 3.97
C GLU A 191 21.85 -18.27 5.33
N VAL A 192 22.59 -18.65 6.37
CA VAL A 192 22.30 -18.24 7.74
C VAL A 192 23.03 -16.92 7.97
N LEU A 193 22.28 -15.87 8.27
CA LEU A 193 22.80 -14.54 8.53
C LEU A 193 23.21 -14.39 10.01
N ALA A 194 24.18 -13.53 10.27
CA ALA A 194 24.57 -13.18 11.64
C ALA A 194 23.33 -12.75 12.47
N PRO A 195 23.25 -13.14 13.77
CA PRO A 195 22.21 -12.67 14.68
C PRO A 195 22.12 -11.14 14.69
N SER A 196 20.92 -10.59 14.86
CA SER A 196 20.70 -9.15 14.81
C SER A 196 19.67 -8.67 15.83
N THR A 197 20.04 -7.61 16.55
CA THR A 197 19.16 -6.85 17.45
C THR A 197 18.55 -5.62 16.78
N ALA A 198 18.67 -5.50 15.44
CA ALA A 198 18.16 -4.37 14.67
C ALA A 198 16.67 -4.12 14.96
N GLN A 199 16.30 -2.87 15.23
CA GLN A 199 14.90 -2.55 15.49
C GLN A 199 14.04 -2.83 14.25
N ARG A 200 12.76 -3.15 14.46
CA ARG A 200 11.81 -3.40 13.36
C ARG A 200 11.89 -2.28 12.32
N GLY A 201 11.99 -2.66 11.04
CA GLY A 201 12.03 -1.72 9.92
C GLY A 201 13.41 -1.14 9.60
N THR A 202 14.34 -1.11 10.57
CA THR A 202 15.73 -0.71 10.31
C THR A 202 16.47 -1.81 9.53
N ALA A 203 17.51 -1.44 8.79
CA ALA A 203 18.32 -2.43 8.07
C ALA A 203 19.05 -3.35 9.05
N SER A 204 18.96 -4.66 8.83
CA SER A 204 19.73 -5.67 9.56
C SER A 204 20.90 -6.19 8.73
N SER A 205 21.95 -6.72 9.38
CA SER A 205 23.15 -7.21 8.68
C SER A 205 22.81 -8.27 7.62
N ARG A 206 23.59 -8.30 6.54
CA ARG A 206 23.55 -9.33 5.48
C ARG A 206 24.80 -10.20 5.48
N GLU A 207 25.61 -10.14 6.54
CA GLU A 207 26.75 -11.01 6.77
C GLU A 207 26.29 -12.46 6.94
N ALA A 208 26.78 -13.35 6.08
CA ALA A 208 26.53 -14.78 6.15
C ALA A 208 27.52 -15.46 7.12
N VAL A 209 27.00 -16.24 8.06
CA VAL A 209 27.77 -17.02 9.04
C VAL A 209 27.64 -18.54 8.81
N GLY A 210 26.87 -18.94 7.81
CA GLY A 210 26.69 -20.33 7.43
C GLY A 210 25.75 -20.48 6.25
N THR A 211 25.50 -21.72 5.85
CA THR A 211 24.57 -22.09 4.78
C THR A 211 23.57 -23.12 5.27
N PHE A 212 22.44 -23.25 4.58
CA PHE A 212 21.45 -24.28 4.85
C PHE A 212 20.90 -24.88 3.55
N GLU A 213 20.44 -26.13 3.66
CA GLU A 213 19.62 -26.81 2.67
C GLU A 213 18.46 -27.48 3.41
N LEU A 214 17.23 -27.25 2.95
CA LEU A 214 16.01 -27.79 3.54
C LEU A 214 15.12 -28.37 2.46
N ARG A 215 14.46 -29.48 2.75
CA ARG A 215 13.59 -30.17 1.81
C ARG A 215 12.15 -30.22 2.28
N ALA A 216 11.24 -29.93 1.37
CA ALA A 216 9.80 -30.03 1.60
C ALA A 216 9.04 -30.38 0.32
N GLN A 217 7.84 -30.90 0.48
CA GLN A 217 6.96 -31.26 -0.64
C GLN A 217 6.30 -30.03 -1.29
N ALA A 218 6.18 -28.92 -0.54
CA ALA A 218 5.65 -27.65 -1.03
C ALA A 218 6.49 -26.47 -0.55
N VAL A 219 6.72 -25.50 -1.43
CA VAL A 219 7.41 -24.23 -1.14
C VAL A 219 6.47 -23.07 -1.48
N ILE A 220 6.22 -22.19 -0.53
CA ILE A 220 5.38 -20.99 -0.70
C ILE A 220 6.25 -19.74 -0.64
N VAL A 221 6.33 -19.00 -1.75
CA VAL A 221 7.04 -17.72 -1.85
C VAL A 221 6.11 -16.58 -1.43
N ALA A 222 6.39 -15.97 -0.27
CA ALA A 222 5.62 -14.87 0.31
C ALA A 222 6.53 -13.70 0.76
N SER A 223 7.55 -13.42 -0.06
CA SER A 223 8.71 -12.56 0.25
C SER A 223 8.48 -11.05 0.11
N GLY A 224 7.31 -10.61 -0.38
CA GLY A 224 7.07 -9.20 -0.73
C GLY A 224 7.53 -8.85 -2.15
N GLY A 225 7.49 -7.55 -2.48
CA GLY A 225 7.89 -7.03 -3.80
C GLY A 225 9.25 -6.33 -3.79
N ILE A 226 9.40 -5.33 -4.67
CA ILE A 226 10.68 -4.67 -4.96
C ILE A 226 10.83 -3.27 -4.36
N GLY A 227 9.83 -2.75 -3.65
CA GLY A 227 9.72 -1.32 -3.33
C GLY A 227 10.88 -0.72 -2.51
N GLY A 228 11.64 -1.56 -1.78
CA GLY A 228 12.81 -1.15 -1.00
C GLY A 228 14.10 -1.13 -1.84
N ASN A 229 14.10 -1.77 -3.00
CA ASN A 229 15.24 -1.83 -3.92
C ASN A 229 15.05 -0.82 -5.07
N HIS A 230 15.58 0.40 -4.88
CA HIS A 230 15.43 1.48 -5.86
C HIS A 230 16.11 1.17 -7.20
N GLU A 231 17.14 0.32 -7.24
CA GLU A 231 17.78 -0.10 -8.49
C GLU A 231 16.84 -1.00 -9.29
N LEU A 232 16.22 -1.99 -8.66
CA LEU A 232 15.21 -2.82 -9.32
C LEU A 232 13.96 -2.03 -9.70
N VAL A 233 13.50 -1.08 -8.88
CA VAL A 233 12.41 -0.17 -9.25
C VAL A 233 12.76 0.60 -10.53
N ARG A 234 13.98 1.12 -10.65
CA ARG A 234 14.44 1.82 -11.87
C ARG A 234 14.56 0.87 -13.07
N ALA A 235 15.10 -0.32 -12.86
CA ALA A 235 15.29 -1.32 -13.91
C ALA A 235 13.96 -1.80 -14.52
N ASN A 236 12.89 -1.80 -13.73
CA ASN A 236 11.55 -2.18 -14.19
C ASN A 236 10.67 -0.96 -14.52
N TRP A 237 11.22 0.26 -14.47
CA TRP A 237 10.41 1.48 -14.57
C TRP A 237 9.58 1.48 -15.85
N PRO A 238 8.27 1.82 -15.79
CA PRO A 238 7.40 1.63 -16.94
C PRO A 238 7.81 2.57 -18.06
N GLU A 239 8.07 2.06 -19.26
CA GLU A 239 8.52 2.87 -20.40
C GLU A 239 7.56 4.04 -20.71
N ARG A 240 6.24 3.80 -20.57
CA ARG A 240 5.19 4.83 -20.72
C ARG A 240 5.31 6.01 -19.76
N LEU A 241 6.03 5.85 -18.65
CA LEU A 241 6.30 6.90 -17.66
C LEU A 241 7.64 7.60 -17.91
N GLY A 242 8.35 7.29 -19.01
CA GLY A 242 9.61 7.93 -19.36
C GLY A 242 10.74 7.61 -18.37
N THR A 243 11.52 8.62 -17.99
CA THR A 243 12.70 8.44 -17.13
C THR A 243 12.30 8.45 -15.65
N PRO A 244 12.74 7.47 -14.83
CA PRO A 244 12.44 7.47 -13.41
C PRO A 244 13.05 8.71 -12.70
N PRO A 245 12.36 9.31 -11.70
CA PRO A 245 12.84 10.50 -10.98
C PRO A 245 14.21 10.27 -10.34
N GLU A 246 15.07 11.29 -10.35
CA GLU A 246 16.36 11.22 -9.66
C GLU A 246 16.19 10.99 -8.15
N LYS A 247 15.38 11.84 -7.49
CA LYS A 247 14.98 11.65 -6.09
C LYS A 247 13.69 10.82 -6.02
N MET A 248 13.74 9.71 -5.29
CA MET A 248 12.56 8.97 -4.84
C MET A 248 12.71 8.64 -3.35
N LEU A 249 11.61 8.76 -2.61
CA LEU A 249 11.53 8.31 -1.23
C LEU A 249 11.17 6.81 -1.17
N SER A 250 11.48 6.16 -0.06
CA SER A 250 11.16 4.76 0.18
C SER A 250 10.02 4.62 1.19
N GLY A 251 8.88 4.11 0.73
CA GLY A 251 7.70 3.87 1.57
C GLY A 251 7.71 2.52 2.28
N VAL A 252 8.81 1.78 2.19
CA VAL A 252 8.95 0.41 2.71
C VAL A 252 10.36 0.16 3.25
N PRO A 253 10.53 -0.77 4.21
CA PRO A 253 11.85 -1.15 4.71
C PRO A 253 12.77 -1.77 3.65
N ALA A 254 14.08 -1.76 3.93
CA ALA A 254 15.12 -2.27 3.03
C ALA A 254 15.01 -3.77 2.69
N HIS A 255 14.39 -4.58 3.55
CA HIS A 255 14.20 -6.02 3.30
C HIS A 255 13.16 -6.35 2.23
N VAL A 256 12.51 -5.34 1.66
CA VAL A 256 11.58 -5.47 0.52
C VAL A 256 12.41 -5.34 -0.75
N ASP A 257 13.28 -6.32 -0.95
CA ASP A 257 14.39 -6.23 -1.89
C ASP A 257 14.14 -6.91 -3.23
N GLY A 258 13.05 -7.69 -3.34
CA GLY A 258 12.69 -8.42 -4.56
C GLY A 258 13.49 -9.68 -4.84
N LEU A 259 14.44 -10.08 -3.98
CA LEU A 259 15.40 -11.17 -4.26
C LEU A 259 14.72 -12.46 -4.74
N MET A 260 13.66 -12.86 -4.03
CA MET A 260 12.96 -14.12 -4.30
C MET A 260 12.22 -14.15 -5.63
N LEU A 261 11.97 -13.02 -6.29
CA LEU A 261 11.42 -13.00 -7.64
C LEU A 261 12.40 -13.65 -8.62
N GLY A 262 13.66 -13.20 -8.61
CA GLY A 262 14.71 -13.79 -9.45
C GLY A 262 14.97 -15.26 -9.08
N VAL A 263 15.06 -15.59 -7.79
CA VAL A 263 15.26 -16.98 -7.34
C VAL A 263 14.14 -17.92 -7.81
N ALA A 264 12.88 -17.47 -7.78
CA ALA A 264 11.76 -18.25 -8.26
C ALA A 264 11.73 -18.36 -9.80
N GLU A 265 12.15 -17.31 -10.51
CA GLU A 265 12.29 -17.32 -11.96
C GLU A 265 13.40 -18.27 -12.43
N ASP A 266 14.56 -18.25 -11.78
CA ASP A 266 15.66 -19.19 -12.05
C ASP A 266 15.24 -20.65 -11.82
N ALA A 267 14.29 -20.88 -10.91
CA ALA A 267 13.68 -22.19 -10.68
C ALA A 267 12.61 -22.57 -11.71
N GLY A 268 12.35 -21.71 -12.68
CA GLY A 268 11.43 -21.86 -13.81
C GLY A 268 10.02 -21.29 -13.58
N GLY A 269 9.84 -20.43 -12.58
CA GLY A 269 8.61 -19.67 -12.39
C GLY A 269 8.52 -18.49 -13.36
N ARG A 270 7.32 -18.20 -13.84
CA ARG A 270 7.09 -17.09 -14.76
C ARG A 270 6.73 -15.81 -14.02
N ILE A 271 7.35 -14.70 -14.41
CA ILE A 271 7.00 -13.36 -13.91
C ILE A 271 6.37 -12.55 -15.04
N ILE A 272 5.18 -12.00 -14.77
CA ILE A 272 4.48 -11.12 -15.71
C ILE A 272 4.35 -9.71 -15.13
N ASN A 273 4.06 -8.73 -16.01
CA ASN A 273 3.71 -7.36 -15.63
C ASN A 273 4.77 -6.63 -14.77
N ARG A 274 6.05 -6.85 -15.04
CA ARG A 274 7.18 -6.23 -14.34
C ARG A 274 7.10 -4.70 -14.28
N ASP A 275 6.57 -4.10 -15.34
CA ASP A 275 6.34 -2.67 -15.51
C ASP A 275 5.09 -2.14 -14.79
N ARG A 276 4.33 -2.98 -14.09
CA ARG A 276 3.17 -2.52 -13.32
C ARG A 276 3.62 -2.24 -11.89
N MET A 277 3.73 -0.94 -11.58
CA MET A 277 4.13 -0.45 -10.26
C MET A 277 3.15 0.56 -9.71
N TRP A 278 3.08 0.61 -8.39
CA TRP A 278 2.27 1.56 -7.64
C TRP A 278 3.16 2.40 -6.75
N HIS A 279 3.32 3.66 -7.12
CA HIS A 279 4.10 4.66 -6.40
C HIS A 279 3.20 5.83 -6.05
N TYR A 280 3.31 6.32 -4.83
CA TYR A 280 2.49 7.45 -4.40
C TYR A 280 3.15 8.76 -4.79
N THR A 281 2.32 9.75 -5.15
CA THR A 281 2.76 11.09 -5.57
C THR A 281 2.66 12.10 -4.45
N GLU A 282 2.01 11.75 -3.33
CA GLU A 282 1.86 12.59 -2.14
C GLU A 282 2.89 12.25 -1.04
N GLY A 283 4.12 11.92 -1.41
CA GLY A 283 5.18 11.52 -0.49
C GLY A 283 5.90 12.70 0.17
N ILE A 284 6.10 12.64 1.48
CA ILE A 284 6.93 13.58 2.25
C ILE A 284 8.06 12.83 2.96
N GLU A 285 9.20 13.48 3.13
CA GLU A 285 10.35 12.96 3.84
C GLU A 285 10.04 12.88 5.34
N ASN A 286 10.23 11.70 5.93
CA ASN A 286 9.94 11.51 7.33
C ASN A 286 10.96 12.27 8.19
N TRP A 287 10.48 13.20 9.02
CA TRP A 287 11.33 13.97 9.94
C TRP A 287 12.01 13.09 11.00
N ASN A 288 11.44 11.92 11.31
CA ASN A 288 12.00 10.91 12.20
C ASN A 288 12.03 9.54 11.50
N PRO A 289 13.02 9.32 10.60
CA PRO A 289 13.04 8.15 9.75
C PRO A 289 13.38 6.86 10.52
N ILE A 290 12.78 5.74 10.11
CA ILE A 290 13.03 4.40 10.65
C ILE A 290 13.96 3.62 9.71
N TRP A 291 13.93 3.92 8.41
CA TRP A 291 14.81 3.35 7.40
C TRP A 291 15.38 4.44 6.48
N ALA A 292 16.34 4.06 5.65
CA ALA A 292 16.96 4.98 4.70
C ALA A 292 15.92 5.52 3.70
N ARG A 293 15.95 6.84 3.46
CA ARG A 293 15.00 7.55 2.58
C ARG A 293 13.53 7.36 2.98
N HIS A 294 13.24 7.13 4.27
CA HIS A 294 11.90 6.87 4.75
C HIS A 294 10.94 8.00 4.36
N GLY A 295 10.00 7.69 3.48
CA GLY A 295 8.93 8.60 3.11
C GLY A 295 7.58 8.16 3.66
N ILE A 296 6.75 9.14 3.97
CA ILE A 296 5.36 8.97 4.42
C ILE A 296 4.45 9.48 3.32
N ARG A 297 3.40 8.72 2.99
CA ARG A 297 2.34 9.21 2.10
C ARG A 297 1.35 10.03 2.92
N ILE A 298 1.04 11.23 2.45
CA ILE A 298 -0.17 11.93 2.89
C ILE A 298 -1.37 11.25 2.24
N LEU A 299 -2.34 10.82 3.04
CA LEU A 299 -3.70 10.60 2.55
C LEU A 299 -4.35 11.99 2.62
N PRO A 300 -4.66 12.65 1.49
CA PRO A 300 -5.27 13.98 1.51
C PRO A 300 -6.79 13.90 1.42
N GLY A 301 -7.46 15.01 1.74
CA GLY A 301 -8.80 15.28 1.23
C GLY A 301 -8.71 16.16 -0.03
N PRO A 302 -9.84 16.42 -0.72
CA PRO A 302 -9.83 17.09 -2.02
C PRO A 302 -9.48 18.59 -1.95
N SER A 303 -9.33 19.18 -0.77
CA SER A 303 -9.39 20.64 -0.62
C SER A 303 -8.08 21.37 -0.94
N SER A 304 -6.92 20.74 -0.78
CA SER A 304 -5.62 21.36 -1.09
C SER A 304 -5.50 21.69 -2.57
N LEU A 305 -5.01 22.87 -2.93
CA LEU A 305 -4.56 23.11 -4.31
C LEU A 305 -3.37 22.19 -4.60
N TRP A 306 -3.39 21.52 -5.75
CA TRP A 306 -2.26 20.71 -6.21
C TRP A 306 -1.64 21.41 -7.42
N LEU A 307 -0.40 21.84 -7.25
CA LEU A 307 0.38 22.55 -8.26
C LEU A 307 1.56 21.69 -8.70
N ASP A 308 1.95 21.79 -9.97
CA ASP A 308 3.22 21.26 -10.45
C ASP A 308 4.40 22.05 -9.89
N ALA A 309 5.63 21.66 -10.25
CA ALA A 309 6.84 22.34 -9.78
C ALA A 309 6.92 23.83 -10.18
N THR A 310 6.17 24.25 -11.21
CA THR A 310 6.14 25.62 -11.73
C THR A 310 4.97 26.45 -11.20
N GLY A 311 4.21 25.90 -10.24
CA GLY A 311 3.09 26.59 -9.60
C GLY A 311 1.79 26.55 -10.41
N ARG A 312 1.73 25.78 -11.50
CA ARG A 312 0.50 25.61 -12.28
C ARG A 312 -0.34 24.48 -11.70
N ARG A 313 -1.65 24.68 -11.62
CA ARG A 313 -2.56 23.64 -11.12
C ARG A 313 -2.52 22.40 -12.03
N LEU A 314 -2.49 21.21 -11.41
CA LEU A 314 -2.56 19.96 -12.16
C LEU A 314 -3.88 19.88 -12.96
N PRO A 315 -3.86 19.24 -14.15
CA PRO A 315 -5.04 19.13 -15.00
C PRO A 315 -6.12 18.27 -14.35
N VAL A 316 -7.38 18.48 -14.74
CA VAL A 316 -8.50 17.65 -14.29
C VAL A 316 -8.36 16.22 -14.82
N PRO A 317 -8.63 15.17 -14.01
CA PRO A 317 -9.15 15.18 -12.64
C PRO A 317 -8.07 14.95 -11.56
N LEU A 318 -6.83 15.39 -11.78
CA LEU A 318 -5.67 15.12 -10.91
C LEU A 318 -5.67 15.99 -9.63
N PHE A 319 -6.75 15.87 -8.86
CA PHE A 319 -6.91 16.50 -7.55
C PHE A 319 -6.32 15.61 -6.45
N PRO A 320 -6.04 16.16 -5.25
CA PRO A 320 -5.51 15.36 -4.15
C PRO A 320 -6.39 14.14 -3.84
N GLY A 321 -5.80 12.93 -3.92
CA GLY A 321 -6.49 11.67 -3.64
C GLY A 321 -7.50 11.22 -4.72
N PHE A 322 -7.28 11.55 -6.00
CA PHE A 322 -8.17 11.17 -7.12
C PHE A 322 -7.59 10.07 -8.03
N ASP A 323 -6.50 10.34 -8.75
CA ASP A 323 -5.83 9.33 -9.61
C ASP A 323 -4.32 9.37 -9.39
N THR A 324 -3.81 8.49 -8.52
CA THR A 324 -2.37 8.43 -8.21
C THR A 324 -1.53 8.16 -9.46
N LEU A 325 -1.97 7.24 -10.33
CA LEU A 325 -1.17 6.87 -11.50
C LEU A 325 -1.28 7.91 -12.62
N GLY A 326 -2.46 8.51 -12.81
CA GLY A 326 -2.63 9.66 -13.71
C GLY A 326 -1.79 10.86 -13.27
N THR A 327 -1.72 11.11 -11.95
CA THR A 327 -0.83 12.14 -11.40
C THR A 327 0.63 11.79 -11.63
N LEU A 328 1.03 10.53 -11.42
CA LEU A 328 2.41 10.11 -11.68
C LEU A 328 2.78 10.32 -13.16
N ASP A 329 1.93 9.87 -14.09
CA ASP A 329 2.14 10.07 -15.54
C ASP A 329 2.29 11.56 -15.90
N HIS A 330 1.44 12.41 -15.34
CA HIS A 330 1.57 13.85 -15.52
C HIS A 330 2.91 14.39 -15.01
N ILE A 331 3.28 14.08 -13.76
CA ILE A 331 4.53 14.56 -13.16
C ILE A 331 5.73 14.14 -14.01
N MET A 332 5.78 12.89 -14.47
CA MET A 332 6.91 12.40 -15.28
C MET A 332 7.09 13.13 -16.62
N ARG A 333 6.04 13.79 -17.12
CA ARG A 333 6.09 14.58 -18.37
C ARG A 333 6.43 16.05 -18.15
N THR A 334 6.47 16.52 -16.90
CA THR A 334 6.76 17.92 -16.58
C THR A 334 8.25 18.24 -16.62
N GLY A 335 9.12 17.22 -16.56
CA GLY A 335 10.57 17.39 -16.37
C GLY A 335 10.98 17.62 -14.92
N HIS A 336 10.04 17.62 -13.97
CA HIS A 336 10.31 17.83 -12.54
C HIS A 336 9.84 16.63 -11.70
N GLY A 337 10.64 16.26 -10.69
CA GLY A 337 10.38 15.10 -9.82
C GLY A 337 9.50 15.40 -8.59
N TYR A 338 8.92 16.59 -8.49
CA TYR A 338 8.14 17.02 -7.32
C TYR A 338 6.94 17.88 -7.72
N THR A 339 5.99 18.00 -6.79
CA THR A 339 4.81 18.87 -6.90
C THR A 339 4.57 19.58 -5.57
N TRP A 340 3.56 20.45 -5.51
CA TRP A 340 3.20 21.19 -4.31
C TRP A 340 1.73 20.99 -3.95
N PHE A 341 1.45 20.67 -2.68
CA PHE A 341 0.18 21.08 -2.10
C PHE A 341 0.27 22.50 -1.57
N VAL A 342 -0.76 23.31 -1.84
CA VAL A 342 -0.98 24.61 -1.22
C VAL A 342 -2.34 24.59 -0.51
N LEU A 343 -2.32 24.88 0.79
CA LEU A 343 -3.48 24.72 1.66
C LEU A 343 -3.45 25.69 2.84
N SER A 344 -4.54 25.72 3.59
CA SER A 344 -4.66 26.48 4.84
C SER A 344 -4.44 25.57 6.04
N ARG A 345 -4.16 26.16 7.21
CA ARG A 345 -4.14 25.44 8.49
C ARG A 345 -5.44 24.66 8.73
N LYS A 346 -6.61 25.23 8.44
CA LYS A 346 -7.89 24.52 8.60
C LYS A 346 -8.00 23.25 7.75
N ILE A 347 -7.36 23.21 6.57
CA ILE A 347 -7.34 22.01 5.74
C ILE A 347 -6.41 20.98 6.36
N ILE A 348 -5.16 21.33 6.71
CA ILE A 348 -4.18 20.34 7.18
C ILE A 348 -4.66 19.67 8.48
N GLU A 349 -5.27 20.42 9.39
CA GLU A 349 -5.76 19.91 10.67
C GLU A 349 -6.85 18.84 10.52
N LYS A 350 -7.62 18.89 9.43
CA LYS A 350 -8.77 18.01 9.20
C LYS A 350 -8.53 16.95 8.13
N GLU A 351 -7.82 17.30 7.06
CA GLU A 351 -7.67 16.50 5.84
C GLU A 351 -6.34 15.77 5.71
N PHE A 352 -5.31 16.08 6.51
CA PHE A 352 -4.07 15.31 6.46
C PHE A 352 -4.15 14.14 7.42
N THR A 353 -4.16 12.94 6.85
CA THR A 353 -3.86 11.70 7.58
C THR A 353 -2.58 11.15 7.01
N LEU A 354 -1.64 10.78 7.86
CA LEU A 354 -0.37 10.22 7.44
C LEU A 354 -0.49 8.69 7.33
N SER A 355 0.05 8.10 6.27
CA SER A 355 0.18 6.65 6.18
C SER A 355 1.15 6.14 7.24
N GLY A 356 1.01 4.89 7.67
CA GLY A 356 1.87 4.32 8.70
C GLY A 356 1.09 4.00 9.96
N SER A 357 1.36 2.87 10.60
CA SER A 357 0.82 2.56 11.93
C SER A 357 1.43 3.50 12.99
N GLU A 358 2.72 3.78 12.85
CA GLU A 358 3.50 4.66 13.72
C GLU A 358 3.02 6.12 13.70
N GLN A 359 2.39 6.55 12.60
CA GLN A 359 1.81 7.89 12.47
C GLN A 359 0.37 7.99 12.98
N ASN A 360 -0.21 6.90 13.49
CA ASN A 360 -1.60 6.84 13.94
C ASN A 360 -1.73 6.18 15.33
N PRO A 361 -1.06 6.73 16.35
CA PRO A 361 -0.94 6.10 17.68
C PRO A 361 -2.28 5.86 18.37
N ASP A 362 -3.30 6.68 18.10
CA ASP A 362 -4.64 6.52 18.64
C ASP A 362 -5.38 5.30 18.05
N LEU A 363 -5.30 5.11 16.73
CA LEU A 363 -5.90 3.95 16.04
C LEU A 363 -5.09 2.68 16.30
N THR A 364 -3.76 2.77 16.24
CA THR A 364 -2.84 1.65 16.51
C THR A 364 -2.91 1.21 17.96
N GLY A 365 -2.94 2.16 18.90
CA GLY A 365 -3.10 1.91 20.33
C GLY A 365 -4.52 1.54 20.75
N ARG A 366 -5.49 1.48 19.82
CA ARG A 366 -6.89 1.14 20.09
C ARG A 366 -7.54 2.07 21.14
N SER A 367 -7.16 3.34 21.15
CA SER A 367 -7.62 4.31 22.14
C SER A 367 -8.88 5.04 21.68
N VAL A 368 -10.03 4.63 22.21
CA VAL A 368 -11.32 5.31 21.94
C VAL A 368 -11.27 6.77 22.40
N ARG A 369 -10.60 7.04 23.53
CA ARG A 369 -10.43 8.39 24.09
C ARG A 369 -9.67 9.29 23.12
N ASP A 370 -8.55 8.84 22.58
CA ASP A 370 -7.70 9.68 21.72
C ASP A 370 -8.35 9.89 20.35
N VAL A 371 -9.07 8.89 19.84
CA VAL A 371 -9.88 9.02 18.63
C VAL A 371 -10.99 10.08 18.81
N LEU A 372 -11.72 10.06 19.93
CA LEU A 372 -12.71 11.11 20.23
C LEU A 372 -12.03 12.48 20.44
N GLY A 373 -10.79 12.47 20.95
CA GLY A 373 -9.96 13.66 21.10
C GLY A 373 -9.64 14.38 19.79
N ARG A 374 -9.65 13.69 18.64
CA ARG A 374 -9.47 14.31 17.30
C ARG A 374 -10.54 15.34 16.95
N ALA A 375 -11.67 15.38 17.66
CA ALA A 375 -12.70 16.40 17.47
C ALA A 375 -12.31 17.77 18.06
N ARG A 376 -11.21 17.86 18.84
CA ARG A 376 -10.68 19.11 19.38
C ARG A 376 -9.93 19.90 18.29
N HIS A 377 -9.85 21.22 18.46
CA HIS A 377 -9.12 22.10 17.54
C HIS A 377 -7.61 21.79 17.55
N GLY A 378 -6.98 21.88 16.37
CA GLY A 378 -5.54 21.67 16.18
C GLY A 378 -5.21 20.44 15.32
N ALA A 379 -4.00 20.41 14.78
CA ALA A 379 -3.52 19.28 13.99
C ALA A 379 -3.30 18.06 14.89
N PRO A 380 -3.57 16.84 14.41
CA PRO A 380 -3.13 15.63 15.12
C PRO A 380 -1.63 15.69 15.40
N GLY A 381 -1.19 15.19 16.56
CA GLY A 381 0.21 15.29 17.00
C GLY A 381 1.25 14.93 15.93
N PRO A 382 1.11 13.80 15.20
CA PRO A 382 2.01 13.46 14.10
C PRO A 382 2.04 14.50 12.98
N VAL A 383 0.88 15.03 12.57
CA VAL A 383 0.79 16.08 11.53
C VAL A 383 1.46 17.37 12.01
N GLN A 384 1.23 17.76 13.27
CA GLN A 384 1.89 18.92 13.86
C GLN A 384 3.42 18.76 13.88
N ALA A 385 3.94 17.58 14.22
CA ALA A 385 5.38 17.31 14.19
C ALA A 385 5.99 17.47 12.79
N PHE A 386 5.28 17.09 11.73
CA PHE A 386 5.71 17.35 10.36
C PHE A 386 5.68 18.83 10.00
N MET A 387 4.71 19.60 10.50
CA MET A 387 4.71 21.06 10.31
C MET A 387 5.88 21.73 11.02
N ASP A 388 6.30 21.21 12.18
CA ASP A 388 7.35 21.81 13.01
C ASP A 388 8.77 21.38 12.59
N HIS A 389 8.92 20.18 12.03
CA HIS A 389 10.23 19.56 11.77
C HIS A 389 10.42 19.04 10.34
N GLY A 390 9.35 18.95 9.54
CA GLY A 390 9.40 18.35 8.21
C GLY A 390 10.14 19.24 7.21
N ALA A 391 11.10 18.66 6.49
CA ALA A 391 11.90 19.37 5.49
C ALA A 391 11.10 19.85 4.28
N ASP A 392 9.92 19.26 4.02
CA ASP A 392 9.07 19.57 2.87
C ASP A 392 8.03 20.68 3.14
N PHE A 393 7.97 21.25 4.36
CA PHE A 393 6.92 22.18 4.77
C PHE A 393 7.38 23.63 4.73
N VAL A 394 6.58 24.48 4.09
CA VAL A 394 6.72 25.93 4.09
C VAL A 394 5.43 26.53 4.66
N ILE A 395 5.56 27.37 5.69
CA ILE A 395 4.40 27.96 6.39
C ILE A 395 4.55 29.47 6.39
N GLU A 396 3.63 30.16 5.73
CA GLU A 396 3.67 31.61 5.57
C GLU A 396 2.27 32.22 5.62
N ARG A 397 2.18 33.54 5.87
CA ARG A 397 0.88 34.23 5.90
C ARG A 397 0.45 34.76 4.55
N GLU A 398 1.42 35.19 3.74
CA GLU A 398 1.17 35.87 2.48
C GLU A 398 1.64 35.03 1.28
N PRO A 399 0.89 35.01 0.16
CA PRO A 399 1.27 34.25 -1.04
C PRO A 399 2.66 34.58 -1.57
N ALA A 400 3.08 35.85 -1.53
CA ALA A 400 4.40 36.26 -2.01
C ALA A 400 5.54 35.70 -1.14
N ALA A 401 5.35 35.66 0.19
CA ALA A 401 6.31 35.03 1.08
C ALA A 401 6.34 33.51 0.89
N LEU A 402 5.17 32.89 0.69
CA LEU A 402 5.03 31.46 0.41
C LEU A 402 5.80 31.08 -0.86
N ALA A 403 5.58 31.79 -1.97
CA ALA A 403 6.27 31.55 -3.24
C ALA A 403 7.80 31.67 -3.09
N ARG A 404 8.29 32.74 -2.45
CA ARG A 404 9.73 32.92 -2.21
C ARG A 404 10.33 31.74 -1.43
N ARG A 405 9.66 31.31 -0.35
CA ARG A 405 10.12 30.20 0.48
C ARG A 405 10.01 28.84 -0.22
N MET A 406 9.04 28.67 -1.13
CA MET A 406 8.96 27.49 -2.00
C MET A 406 10.20 27.41 -2.92
N ASN A 407 10.57 28.54 -3.55
CA ASN A 407 11.77 28.63 -4.40
C ASN A 407 13.07 28.44 -3.59
N GLU A 408 13.16 29.03 -2.39
CA GLU A 408 14.31 28.82 -1.48
C GLU A 408 14.49 27.34 -1.12
N LEU A 409 13.40 26.60 -0.89
CA LEU A 409 13.43 25.19 -0.51
C LEU A 409 13.91 24.29 -1.66
N THR A 410 13.49 24.58 -2.89
CA THR A 410 13.87 23.78 -4.06
C THR A 410 15.22 24.17 -4.63
N GLY A 411 15.65 25.41 -4.40
CA GLY A 411 16.81 26.01 -5.06
C GLY A 411 16.52 26.47 -6.48
N ASP A 412 15.25 26.41 -6.90
CA ASP A 412 14.81 26.78 -8.25
C ASP A 412 13.85 27.98 -8.16
N ASP A 413 14.00 28.99 -9.03
CA ASP A 413 13.11 30.16 -9.06
C ASP A 413 11.90 29.94 -9.99
N LEU A 414 11.14 28.87 -9.74
CA LEU A 414 10.07 28.40 -10.64
C LEU A 414 8.68 28.94 -10.28
N ILE A 415 8.45 29.33 -9.03
CA ILE A 415 7.14 29.80 -8.56
C ILE A 415 7.07 31.32 -8.67
N ASP A 416 6.22 31.81 -9.57
CA ASP A 416 5.87 33.23 -9.65
C ASP A 416 4.82 33.59 -8.59
N ALA A 417 5.10 34.62 -7.79
CA ALA A 417 4.28 35.03 -6.66
C ALA A 417 2.88 35.53 -7.07
N ASP A 418 2.79 36.30 -8.16
CA ASP A 418 1.53 36.87 -8.63
C ASP A 418 0.65 35.79 -9.28
N ALA A 419 1.24 34.87 -10.03
CA ALA A 419 0.55 33.71 -10.59
C ALA A 419 0.02 32.79 -9.48
N LEU A 420 0.83 32.51 -8.45
CA LEU A 420 0.40 31.72 -7.30
C LEU A 420 -0.79 32.38 -6.57
N HIS A 421 -0.68 33.68 -6.29
CA HIS A 421 -1.80 34.44 -5.71
C HIS A 421 -3.04 34.35 -6.61
N GLY A 422 -2.87 34.58 -7.92
CA GLY A 422 -3.94 34.55 -8.90
C GLY A 422 -4.73 33.24 -8.90
N GLU A 423 -4.04 32.10 -8.87
CA GLU A 423 -4.65 30.77 -8.81
C GLU A 423 -5.41 30.54 -7.50
N ILE A 424 -4.80 30.90 -6.35
CA ILE A 424 -5.46 30.80 -5.04
C ILE A 424 -6.73 31.66 -5.01
N ALA A 425 -6.64 32.91 -5.46
CA ALA A 425 -7.74 33.86 -5.49
C ALA A 425 -8.86 33.44 -6.46
N ALA A 426 -8.52 32.79 -7.58
CA ALA A 426 -9.50 32.25 -8.53
C ALA A 426 -10.32 31.14 -7.88
N ARG A 427 -9.68 30.14 -7.26
CA ARG A 427 -10.36 29.10 -6.50
C ARG A 427 -11.23 29.67 -5.38
N ASP A 428 -10.71 30.64 -4.63
CA ASP A 428 -11.39 31.25 -3.48
C ASP A 428 -12.64 32.04 -3.87
N ARG A 429 -12.70 32.59 -5.10
CA ARG A 429 -13.92 33.21 -5.64
C ARG A 429 -15.02 32.18 -5.90
N GLU A 430 -14.67 30.93 -6.19
CA GLU A 430 -15.63 29.88 -6.51
C GLU A 430 -16.01 28.99 -5.31
N ILE A 431 -15.17 28.87 -4.27
CA ILE A 431 -15.33 27.89 -3.17
C ILE A 431 -16.67 27.96 -2.42
N ARG A 432 -17.29 29.13 -2.34
CA ARG A 432 -18.60 29.33 -1.67
C ARG A 432 -19.80 29.03 -2.56
N ASN A 433 -19.60 28.92 -3.88
CA ASN A 433 -20.67 28.62 -4.83
C ASN A 433 -20.86 27.10 -4.93
N PRO A 434 -21.99 26.52 -4.49
CA PRO A 434 -22.22 25.08 -4.55
C PRO A 434 -22.40 24.52 -5.97
N TYR A 435 -22.60 25.36 -7.00
CA TYR A 435 -22.77 24.96 -8.41
C TYR A 435 -21.49 25.08 -9.26
N THR A 436 -20.52 25.91 -8.85
CA THR A 436 -19.20 26.20 -9.48
C THR A 436 -18.74 25.37 -10.70
N LYS A 437 -18.08 26.04 -11.66
CA LYS A 437 -17.47 25.35 -12.80
C LYS A 437 -16.10 24.73 -12.48
N ASP A 438 -15.45 25.13 -11.38
CA ASP A 438 -14.20 24.52 -10.92
C ASP A 438 -14.51 23.08 -10.45
N LEU A 439 -13.96 22.11 -11.17
CA LEU A 439 -14.21 20.69 -10.93
C LEU A 439 -13.58 20.19 -9.63
N GLN A 440 -12.51 20.83 -9.15
CA GLN A 440 -11.96 20.53 -7.82
C GLN A 440 -12.92 21.03 -6.73
N VAL A 441 -13.45 22.24 -6.88
CA VAL A 441 -14.43 22.79 -5.91
C VAL A 441 -15.71 21.95 -5.92
N THR A 442 -16.17 21.52 -7.11
CA THR A 442 -17.28 20.57 -7.25
C THR A 442 -17.00 19.27 -6.49
N ALA A 443 -15.79 18.71 -6.61
CA ALA A 443 -15.36 17.53 -5.88
C ALA A 443 -15.34 17.73 -4.35
N VAL A 444 -14.89 18.90 -3.86
CA VAL A 444 -14.92 19.24 -2.42
C VAL A 444 -16.36 19.24 -1.89
N HIS A 445 -17.29 19.89 -2.59
CA HIS A 445 -18.71 19.90 -2.21
C HIS A 445 -19.33 18.50 -2.29
N GLY A 446 -19.00 17.75 -3.34
CA GLY A 446 -19.45 16.37 -3.54
C GLY A 446 -19.01 15.45 -2.40
N ALA A 447 -17.73 15.49 -2.02
CA ALA A 447 -17.20 14.69 -0.92
C ALA A 447 -17.95 14.94 0.40
N ARG A 448 -18.35 16.19 0.67
CA ARG A 448 -19.12 16.55 1.88
C ARG A 448 -20.57 16.08 1.86
N ARG A 449 -21.11 15.58 0.75
CA ARG A 449 -22.43 14.93 0.72
C ARG A 449 -22.41 13.58 1.41
N TYR A 450 -21.25 12.93 1.49
CA TYR A 450 -21.07 11.73 2.28
C TYR A 450 -20.86 12.08 3.77
N LEU A 451 -21.67 11.46 4.64
CA LEU A 451 -21.70 11.76 6.08
C LEU A 451 -20.33 11.54 6.75
N GLY A 452 -19.66 10.42 6.42
CA GLY A 452 -18.34 10.11 6.96
C GLY A 452 -17.35 11.24 6.65
N ASP A 453 -17.22 11.59 5.37
CA ASP A 453 -16.30 12.64 4.94
C ASP A 453 -16.61 14.00 5.58
N ARG A 454 -17.89 14.40 5.60
CA ARG A 454 -18.30 15.68 6.18
C ARG A 454 -17.88 15.85 7.64
N LEU A 455 -18.02 14.78 8.42
CA LEU A 455 -17.74 14.78 9.84
C LEU A 455 -16.25 14.66 10.12
N ILE A 456 -15.59 13.64 9.58
CA ILE A 456 -14.26 13.23 10.04
C ILE A 456 -13.11 13.59 9.11
N ARG A 457 -13.39 13.91 7.84
CA ARG A 457 -12.33 13.94 6.81
C ARG A 457 -12.18 15.27 6.10
N VAL A 458 -13.25 15.83 5.55
CA VAL A 458 -13.19 16.97 4.63
C VAL A 458 -13.52 18.26 5.37
N ALA A 459 -12.67 19.26 5.24
CA ALA A 459 -12.85 20.58 5.80
C ALA A 459 -14.14 21.24 5.28
N ALA A 460 -14.71 22.15 6.07
CA ALA A 460 -15.80 22.98 5.55
C ALA A 460 -15.23 23.89 4.44
N PRO A 461 -15.92 24.09 3.30
CA PRO A 461 -15.41 24.92 2.21
C PRO A 461 -15.15 26.35 2.71
N HIS A 462 -13.94 26.84 2.49
CA HIS A 462 -13.51 28.17 2.89
C HIS A 462 -12.42 28.67 1.96
N ARG A 463 -12.20 29.99 2.00
CA ARG A 463 -11.15 30.65 1.23
C ARG A 463 -9.79 30.34 1.86
N LEU A 464 -8.81 29.94 1.06
CA LEU A 464 -7.44 29.71 1.52
C LEU A 464 -6.82 31.01 2.04
N LEU A 465 -7.15 32.15 1.42
CA LEU A 465 -6.69 33.49 1.82
C LEU A 465 -7.48 34.08 3.00
N ASP A 466 -8.41 33.32 3.62
CA ASP A 466 -9.07 33.78 4.84
C ASP A 466 -8.07 33.75 6.02
N PRO A 467 -7.72 34.89 6.63
CA PRO A 467 -6.76 34.90 7.75
C PRO A 467 -7.21 34.03 8.93
N ALA A 468 -8.52 33.87 9.12
CA ALA A 468 -9.07 33.00 10.16
C ALA A 468 -8.95 31.50 9.83
N ALA A 469 -8.52 31.15 8.62
CA ALA A 469 -8.21 29.79 8.19
C ALA A 469 -6.69 29.51 8.11
N GLY A 470 -5.87 30.57 8.11
CA GLY A 470 -4.43 30.52 7.92
C GLY A 470 -3.63 30.07 9.15
N PRO A 471 -2.28 30.07 9.05
CA PRO A 471 -1.47 30.48 7.90
C PRO A 471 -1.64 29.59 6.65
N LEU A 472 -1.12 30.05 5.51
CA LEU A 472 -0.93 29.24 4.32
C LEU A 472 0.22 28.26 4.54
N ILE A 473 0.10 27.09 3.92
CA ILE A 473 1.06 26.00 4.00
C ILE A 473 1.30 25.53 2.57
N ALA A 474 2.56 25.42 2.17
CA ALA A 474 2.98 24.69 0.99
C ALA A 474 3.74 23.44 1.43
N VAL A 475 3.45 22.30 0.80
CA VAL A 475 4.09 21.01 1.09
C VAL A 475 4.68 20.48 -0.20
N ARG A 476 6.01 20.29 -0.24
CA ARG A 476 6.69 19.66 -1.36
C ARG A 476 6.40 18.17 -1.33
N LEU A 477 5.90 17.65 -2.44
CA LEU A 477 5.55 16.25 -2.59
C LEU A 477 6.55 15.56 -3.51
N ASN A 478 6.98 14.37 -3.10
CA ASN A 478 7.99 13.56 -3.75
C ASN A 478 7.35 12.23 -4.19
N ILE A 479 7.92 11.61 -5.23
CA ILE A 479 7.53 10.24 -5.61
C ILE A 479 8.03 9.26 -4.55
N LEU A 480 7.10 8.44 -4.03
CA LEU A 480 7.32 7.47 -2.97
C LEU A 480 7.19 6.05 -3.54
N THR A 481 8.30 5.30 -3.56
CA THR A 481 8.27 3.89 -3.95
C THR A 481 7.41 3.12 -2.94
N ARG A 482 6.61 2.17 -3.45
CA ARG A 482 5.73 1.42 -2.55
C ARG A 482 5.52 -0.03 -2.93
N LYS A 483 5.02 -0.31 -4.15
CA LYS A 483 4.62 -1.69 -4.52
C LYS A 483 4.94 -2.03 -5.97
N SER A 484 5.30 -3.29 -6.20
CA SER A 484 5.13 -3.94 -7.52
C SER A 484 3.73 -4.54 -7.61
N LEU A 485 3.01 -4.21 -8.67
CA LEU A 485 1.70 -4.81 -8.97
C LEU A 485 1.84 -6.09 -9.77
N GLY A 486 2.87 -6.21 -10.61
CA GLY A 486 3.28 -7.48 -11.22
C GLY A 486 3.97 -8.43 -10.24
N GLY A 487 4.27 -9.64 -10.71
CA GLY A 487 4.96 -10.67 -9.92
C GLY A 487 4.86 -12.05 -10.55
N LEU A 488 5.11 -13.08 -9.74
CA LEU A 488 4.97 -14.48 -10.15
C LEU A 488 3.53 -14.76 -10.59
N GLU A 489 3.38 -15.30 -11.81
CA GLU A 489 2.08 -15.71 -12.33
C GLU A 489 1.59 -16.95 -11.58
N THR A 490 0.33 -16.91 -11.11
CA THR A 490 -0.27 -18.03 -10.37
C THR A 490 -1.68 -18.32 -10.81
N ASP A 491 -2.07 -19.60 -10.87
CA ASP A 491 -3.48 -19.96 -11.01
C ASP A 491 -4.30 -19.71 -9.73
N LEU A 492 -5.61 -19.98 -9.74
CA LEU A 492 -6.50 -19.80 -8.56
C LEU A 492 -6.22 -20.75 -7.39
N SER A 493 -5.31 -21.71 -7.55
CA SER A 493 -4.76 -22.51 -6.44
C SER A 493 -3.43 -21.97 -5.93
N ALA A 494 -3.05 -20.76 -6.37
CA ALA A 494 -1.79 -20.08 -6.06
C ALA A 494 -0.54 -20.85 -6.49
N ARG A 495 -0.67 -21.83 -7.40
CA ARG A 495 0.49 -22.55 -7.96
C ARG A 495 1.21 -21.61 -8.92
N VAL A 496 2.53 -21.48 -8.77
CA VAL A 496 3.34 -20.70 -9.72
C VAL A 496 3.29 -21.39 -11.07
N LEU A 497 3.16 -20.62 -12.15
CA LEU A 497 3.16 -21.13 -13.51
C LEU A 497 4.53 -20.98 -14.15
N THR A 498 4.83 -21.84 -15.11
CA THR A 498 6.00 -21.75 -15.99
C THR A 498 5.64 -20.96 -17.27
N GLU A 499 6.61 -20.73 -18.16
CA GLU A 499 6.38 -20.05 -19.45
C GLU A 499 5.34 -20.74 -20.35
N ASP A 500 5.18 -22.06 -20.26
CA ASP A 500 4.17 -22.79 -21.04
C ASP A 500 2.77 -22.78 -20.41
N GLY A 501 2.62 -22.12 -19.26
CA GLY A 501 1.36 -22.01 -18.51
C GLY A 501 1.05 -23.22 -17.61
N SER A 502 1.91 -24.25 -17.59
CA SER A 502 1.75 -25.37 -16.65
C SER A 502 2.20 -24.99 -15.24
N PRO A 503 1.64 -25.62 -14.18
CA PRO A 503 2.12 -25.39 -12.82
C PRO A 503 3.56 -25.87 -12.63
N LEU A 504 4.39 -25.02 -12.05
CA LEU A 504 5.71 -25.37 -11.53
C LEU A 504 5.54 -26.32 -10.32
N PRO A 505 5.91 -27.61 -10.43
CA PRO A 505 5.57 -28.57 -9.39
C PRO A 505 6.24 -28.25 -8.06
N GLY A 506 5.43 -28.20 -7.00
CA GLY A 506 5.89 -27.92 -5.63
C GLY A 506 5.92 -26.44 -5.25
N VAL A 507 5.70 -25.50 -6.18
CA VAL A 507 5.86 -24.05 -5.90
C VAL A 507 4.54 -23.30 -5.92
N TYR A 508 4.34 -22.51 -4.88
CA TYR A 508 3.22 -21.58 -4.72
C TYR A 508 3.75 -20.18 -4.45
N ALA A 509 2.95 -19.15 -4.73
CA ALA A 509 3.31 -17.78 -4.39
C ALA A 509 2.10 -16.98 -3.86
N ALA A 510 2.36 -16.03 -2.98
CA ALA A 510 1.33 -15.23 -2.33
C ALA A 510 1.81 -13.82 -1.96
N GLY A 511 0.84 -12.92 -1.75
CA GLY A 511 1.12 -11.52 -1.47
C GLY A 511 1.77 -10.81 -2.64
N GLU A 512 2.52 -9.75 -2.36
CA GLU A 512 3.14 -8.90 -3.39
C GLU A 512 4.09 -9.67 -4.33
N ALA A 513 4.72 -10.76 -3.86
CA ALA A 513 5.56 -11.62 -4.69
C ALA A 513 4.79 -12.24 -5.89
N ALA A 514 3.48 -12.43 -5.75
CA ALA A 514 2.58 -12.93 -6.80
C ALA A 514 1.74 -11.80 -7.42
N GLY A 515 2.15 -10.53 -7.32
CA GLY A 515 1.31 -9.40 -7.71
C GLY A 515 -0.02 -9.36 -6.94
N PHE A 516 -0.01 -9.82 -5.68
CA PHE A 516 -1.16 -10.05 -4.79
C PHE A 516 -2.13 -11.15 -5.26
N GLY A 517 -1.79 -11.86 -6.35
CA GLY A 517 -2.55 -12.91 -6.99
C GLY A 517 -2.38 -12.83 -8.51
N GLY A 518 -2.04 -13.95 -9.14
CA GLY A 518 -2.01 -14.08 -10.60
C GLY A 518 -0.94 -13.27 -11.30
N GLY A 519 0.04 -12.68 -10.60
CA GLY A 519 1.05 -11.81 -11.21
C GLY A 519 0.50 -10.44 -11.62
N GLY A 520 -0.62 -9.99 -11.03
CA GLY A 520 -1.19 -8.72 -11.45
C GLY A 520 -2.62 -8.40 -11.04
N VAL A 521 -3.15 -8.89 -9.91
CA VAL A 521 -4.60 -8.80 -9.58
C VAL A 521 -5.23 -7.40 -9.71
N HIS A 522 -4.42 -6.35 -9.64
CA HIS A 522 -4.85 -4.95 -9.75
C HIS A 522 -4.81 -4.41 -11.18
N GLY A 523 -4.18 -5.07 -12.16
CA GLY A 523 -3.87 -4.43 -13.43
C GLY A 523 -2.91 -3.27 -13.24
N TYR A 524 -3.15 -2.12 -13.90
CA TYR A 524 -2.28 -0.94 -13.81
C TYR A 524 -2.49 -0.10 -12.56
N ARG A 525 -3.71 -0.08 -12.01
CA ARG A 525 -4.07 0.74 -10.84
C ARG A 525 -4.74 -0.09 -9.78
N SER A 526 -4.57 0.26 -8.52
CA SER A 526 -5.22 -0.47 -7.42
C SER A 526 -6.35 0.35 -6.81
N LEU A 527 -7.46 -0.33 -6.50
CA LEU A 527 -8.44 0.20 -5.56
C LEU A 527 -7.88 0.10 -4.15
N GLU A 528 -7.90 1.20 -3.40
CA GLU A 528 -7.29 1.21 -2.07
C GLU A 528 -7.93 0.21 -1.09
N GLY A 529 -7.12 -0.34 -0.19
CA GLY A 529 -7.52 -1.39 0.76
C GLY A 529 -7.51 -2.82 0.18
N THR A 530 -7.10 -2.98 -1.08
CA THR A 530 -6.99 -4.29 -1.73
C THR A 530 -5.66 -4.97 -1.47
N PHE A 531 -4.56 -4.23 -1.22
CA PHE A 531 -3.24 -4.82 -1.00
C PHE A 531 -3.16 -5.78 0.20
N LEU A 532 -3.51 -5.32 1.40
CA LEU A 532 -3.53 -6.17 2.60
C LEU A 532 -4.54 -7.30 2.45
N GLY A 533 -5.69 -7.02 1.84
CA GLY A 533 -6.69 -8.04 1.55
C GLY A 533 -6.17 -9.10 0.58
N GLY A 534 -5.42 -8.71 -0.44
CA GLY A 534 -4.81 -9.58 -1.43
C GLY A 534 -3.74 -10.47 -0.80
N CYS A 535 -2.92 -9.93 0.12
CA CYS A 535 -2.00 -10.72 0.93
C CYS A 535 -2.73 -11.80 1.74
N LEU A 536 -3.83 -11.44 2.40
CA LEU A 536 -4.65 -12.38 3.16
C LEU A 536 -5.29 -13.44 2.28
N PHE A 537 -5.86 -13.02 1.14
CA PHE A 537 -6.58 -13.89 0.23
C PHE A 537 -5.65 -14.89 -0.44
N SER A 538 -4.59 -14.41 -1.11
CA SER A 538 -3.60 -15.27 -1.77
C SER A 538 -2.84 -16.14 -0.77
N GLY A 539 -2.45 -15.61 0.40
CA GLY A 539 -1.77 -16.38 1.44
C GLY A 539 -2.64 -17.53 1.98
N ARG A 540 -3.91 -17.24 2.27
CA ARG A 540 -4.90 -18.27 2.66
C ARG A 540 -5.09 -19.31 1.57
N THR A 541 -5.23 -18.88 0.32
CA THR A 541 -5.44 -19.78 -0.82
C THR A 541 -4.22 -20.70 -1.01
N ALA A 542 -3.00 -20.16 -0.98
CA ALA A 542 -1.78 -20.94 -1.10
C ALA A 542 -1.64 -21.97 0.03
N GLY A 543 -1.83 -21.55 1.30
CA GLY A 543 -1.76 -22.47 2.44
C GLY A 543 -2.76 -23.62 2.33
N ARG A 544 -4.01 -23.34 1.93
CA ARG A 544 -5.05 -24.37 1.74
C ARG A 544 -4.80 -25.27 0.55
N ALA A 545 -4.34 -24.72 -0.57
CA ALA A 545 -4.05 -25.50 -1.77
C ALA A 545 -2.88 -26.46 -1.52
N ALA A 546 -1.79 -25.96 -0.93
CA ALA A 546 -0.67 -26.78 -0.51
C ALA A 546 -1.10 -27.85 0.50
N ALA A 547 -1.89 -27.50 1.53
CA ALA A 547 -2.38 -28.48 2.51
C ALA A 547 -3.17 -29.63 1.88
N ARG A 548 -4.00 -29.37 0.86
CA ARG A 548 -4.76 -30.40 0.12
C ARG A 548 -3.86 -31.27 -0.77
N ALA A 549 -2.83 -30.67 -1.38
CA ALA A 549 -1.89 -31.41 -2.22
C ALA A 549 -1.03 -32.39 -1.42
N LEU A 550 -0.83 -32.12 -0.12
CA LEU A 550 -0.01 -32.92 0.80
C LEU A 550 -0.72 -34.13 1.43
N GLY A 551 -1.94 -34.46 0.98
CA GLY A 551 -2.81 -35.47 1.60
C GLY A 551 -3.50 -34.88 2.80
#